data_AF-A0A937T1C3-F1
#
_entry.id   AF-A0A937T1C3-F1
#
_cell.length_a   1.000
_cell.length_b   1.000
_cell.length_c   1.000
_cell.angle_alpha   90.00
_cell.angle_beta   90.00
_cell.angle_gamma   90.00
#
_symmetry.space_group_name_H-M   'P 1'
#
loop_
_entity.id
_entity.type
_entity.pdbx_description
1 polymer ?
#
loop_
_entity_poly.entity_id
_entity_poly.type
_entity_poly.pdbx_seq_one_letter_code
_entity_poly.pdbx_strand_id
1 'polypeptide(L)' 'MNDDQATNRGPEDPLYSDEYYEFLEQQFGPEKAAWARLPRAEREKELTWIHANYDTPDDLDEWPPELGGGVFNP' A
#
# COMPACT_ATOMS: atom_id res chain seq x y z
N MET A 1 -1.50 4.20 23.66
CA MET A 1 -0.87 3.44 22.55
C MET A 1 -1.13 1.97 22.84
N ASN A 2 -1.74 1.24 21.91
CA ASN A 2 -2.00 -0.19 22.11
C ASN A 2 -0.70 -0.96 21.90
N ASP A 3 -0.05 -1.37 22.99
CA ASP A 3 1.17 -2.19 23.03
C ASP A 3 1.06 -3.54 22.28
N ASP A 4 -0.16 -3.94 21.93
CA ASP A 4 -0.49 -5.22 21.26
C ASP A 4 -0.07 -5.27 19.78
N GLN A 5 0.15 -4.12 19.13
CA GLN A 5 0.44 -4.06 17.69
C GLN A 5 1.94 -4.11 17.33
N ALA A 6 2.82 -3.87 18.32
CA ALA A 6 4.27 -3.82 18.12
C ALA A 6 4.93 -5.21 18.21
N THR A 7 4.30 -6.17 18.89
CA THR A 7 4.87 -7.49 19.20
C THR A 7 4.84 -8.48 18.03
N ASN A 8 4.16 -8.15 16.93
CA ASN A 8 3.93 -9.05 15.79
C ASN A 8 4.48 -8.52 14.45
N ARG A 9 5.32 -7.48 14.47
CA ARG A 9 5.88 -6.87 13.26
C ARG A 9 7.35 -7.23 13.10
N GLY A 10 7.71 -7.71 11.91
CA GLY A 10 9.09 -7.98 11.55
C GLY A 10 9.85 -6.70 11.17
N PRO A 11 11.18 -6.78 10.98
CA PRO A 11 12.01 -5.65 10.60
C PRO A 11 11.60 -5.02 9.25
N GLU A 12 10.91 -5.77 8.38
CA GLU A 12 10.34 -5.28 7.13
C GLU A 12 8.99 -4.54 7.25
N ASP A 13 8.44 -4.41 8.46
CA ASP A 13 7.17 -3.69 8.72
C ASP A 13 7.33 -2.72 9.92
N PRO A 14 8.17 -1.67 9.77
CA PRO A 14 8.43 -0.74 10.86
C PRO A 14 7.18 0.06 11.20
N LEU A 15 6.97 0.27 12.51
CA LEU A 15 6.05 1.28 12.98
C LEU A 15 6.73 2.65 12.86
N TYR A 16 6.11 3.58 12.16
CA TYR A 16 6.61 4.94 12.02
C TYR A 16 6.17 5.83 13.20
N SER A 17 6.74 7.04 13.29
CA SER A 17 6.33 8.02 14.30
C SER A 17 4.88 8.45 14.12
N ASP A 18 4.26 8.93 15.20
CA ASP A 18 2.89 9.46 15.13
C ASP A 18 2.80 10.65 14.16
N GLU A 19 3.81 11.52 14.10
CA GLU A 19 3.90 12.64 13.16
C GLU A 19 3.77 12.19 11.69
N TYR A 20 4.31 11.02 11.33
CA TYR A 20 4.17 10.47 9.98
C TYR A 20 2.71 10.11 9.68
N TYR A 21 2.03 9.48 10.64
CA TYR A 21 0.62 9.11 10.45
C TYR A 21 -0.32 10.32 10.52
N GLU A 22 0.00 11.34 11.30
CA GLU A 22 -0.70 12.64 11.28
C GLU A 22 -0.55 13.33 9.92
N PHE A 23 0.66 13.31 9.33
CA PHE A 23 0.87 13.79 7.97
C PHE A 23 0.03 13.01 6.96
N LEU A 24 -0.02 11.68 7.05
CA LEU A 24 -0.87 10.86 6.18
C LEU A 24 -2.35 11.18 6.36
N GLU A 25 -2.79 11.43 7.58
CA GLU A 25 -4.18 11.80 7.88
C GLU A 25 -4.54 13.16 7.26
N GLN A 26 -3.62 14.13 7.31
CA GLN A 26 -3.82 15.43 6.67
C GLN A 26 -3.86 15.35 5.14
N GLN A 27 -3.02 14.51 4.52
CA GLN A 27 -2.92 14.42 3.06
C GLN A 27 -3.97 13.51 2.43
N PHE A 28 -4.26 12.39 3.07
CA PHE A 28 -5.05 11.30 2.49
C PHE A 28 -6.29 10.93 3.33
N GLY A 29 -6.46 11.55 4.49
CA GLY A 29 -7.58 11.33 5.38
C GLY A 29 -7.33 10.25 6.45
N PRO A 30 -8.19 10.22 7.49
CA PRO A 30 -8.02 9.35 8.65
C PRO A 30 -8.09 7.86 8.30
N GLU A 31 -8.90 7.48 7.32
CA GLU A 31 -9.06 6.08 6.90
C GLU A 31 -7.76 5.52 6.31
N LYS A 32 -7.08 6.29 5.46
CA LYS A 32 -5.81 5.88 4.84
C LYS A 32 -4.66 5.88 5.84
N ALA A 33 -4.64 6.83 6.77
CA ALA A 33 -3.68 6.82 7.87
C ALA A 33 -3.88 5.63 8.81
N ALA A 34 -5.14 5.30 9.15
CA ALA A 34 -5.47 4.13 9.96
C ALA A 34 -5.08 2.83 9.24
N TRP A 35 -5.34 2.73 7.94
CA TRP A 35 -4.90 1.59 7.12
C TRP A 35 -3.38 1.44 7.12
N ALA A 36 -2.63 2.53 6.95
CA ALA A 36 -1.16 2.52 6.97
C ALA A 36 -0.57 2.10 8.34
N ARG A 37 -1.36 2.23 9.42
CA ARG A 37 -0.97 1.75 10.76
C ARG A 37 -1.16 0.25 10.91
N LEU A 38 -1.92 -0.45 10.06
CA LEU A 38 -2.09 -1.90 10.16
C LEU A 38 -0.77 -2.66 9.90
N PRO A 39 -0.59 -3.85 10.50
CA PRO A 39 0.52 -4.72 10.15
C PRO A 39 0.53 -5.03 8.64
N ARG A 40 1.71 -5.17 8.05
CA ARG A 40 1.90 -5.46 6.63
C ARG A 40 1.06 -6.63 6.13
N ALA A 41 0.98 -7.72 6.89
CA ALA A 41 0.20 -8.90 6.51
C ALA A 41 -1.30 -8.60 6.34
N GLU A 42 -1.86 -7.70 7.15
CA GLU A 42 -3.26 -7.27 7.02
C GLU A 42 -3.45 -6.35 5.81
N ARG A 43 -2.51 -5.42 5.59
CA ARG A 43 -2.50 -4.55 4.41
C ARG A 43 -2.41 -5.36 3.11
N GLU A 44 -1.55 -6.37 3.06
CA GLU A 44 -1.34 -7.24 1.90
C GLU A 44 -2.57 -8.12 1.59
N LYS A 45 -3.33 -8.57 2.59
CA LYS A 45 -4.61 -9.27 2.36
C LYS A 45 -5.61 -8.40 1.63
N GLU A 46 -5.76 -7.15 2.07
CA GLU A 46 -6.67 -6.20 1.43
C GLU A 46 -6.21 -5.87 0.02
N LEU A 47 -4.91 -5.60 -0.18
CA LEU A 47 -4.34 -5.37 -1.51
C LEU A 47 -4.53 -6.57 -2.44
N THR A 48 -4.31 -7.79 -1.95
CA THR A 48 -4.52 -9.02 -2.71
C THR A 48 -5.99 -9.18 -3.11
N TRP A 49 -6.91 -8.87 -2.19
CA TRP A 49 -8.34 -8.88 -2.51
C TRP A 49 -8.69 -7.82 -3.55
N ILE A 50 -8.18 -6.59 -3.41
CA ILE A 50 -8.41 -5.51 -4.39
C ILE A 50 -7.90 -5.95 -5.76
N HIS A 51 -6.66 -6.43 -5.84
CA HIS A 51 -6.05 -6.93 -7.06
C HIS A 51 -6.90 -8.03 -7.70
N ALA A 52 -7.34 -9.03 -6.92
CA ALA A 52 -8.15 -10.12 -7.44
C ALA A 52 -9.55 -9.72 -7.93
N ASN A 53 -10.11 -8.60 -7.45
CA ASN A 53 -11.48 -8.18 -7.75
C ASN A 53 -11.58 -6.99 -8.70
N TYR A 54 -10.52 -6.19 -8.81
CA TYR A 54 -10.52 -4.93 -9.54
C TYR A 54 -9.40 -4.82 -10.57
N ASP A 55 -8.42 -5.72 -10.61
CA ASP A 55 -7.53 -5.77 -11.76
C ASP A 55 -8.35 -6.14 -13.00
N THR A 56 -8.44 -5.17 -13.91
CA THR A 56 -9.00 -5.43 -15.22
C THR A 56 -7.89 -6.02 -16.10
N PRO A 57 -8.22 -6.85 -17.10
CA PRO A 57 -7.22 -7.38 -18.03
C PRO A 57 -6.33 -6.30 -18.68
N ASP A 58 -6.87 -5.09 -18.83
CA ASP A 58 -6.21 -3.89 -19.38
C ASP A 58 -5.09 -3.36 -18.46
N ASP A 59 -5.18 -3.56 -17.13
CA ASP A 59 -4.12 -3.19 -16.17
C ASP A 59 -2.90 -4.12 -16.23
N LEU A 60 -3.07 -5.33 -16.79
CA LEU A 60 -2.04 -6.35 -16.99
C LEU A 60 -1.52 -6.43 -18.43
N ASP A 61 -2.18 -5.72 -19.36
CA ASP A 61 -1.75 -5.65 -20.74
C ASP A 61 -0.46 -4.81 -20.88
N GLU A 62 0.35 -5.15 -21.89
CA GLU A 62 1.55 -4.37 -22.19
C GLU A 62 1.13 -2.95 -22.53
N TRP A 63 1.52 -2.00 -21.67
CA TRP A 63 1.16 -0.60 -21.83
C TRP A 63 1.52 -0.15 -23.25
N PRO A 64 0.56 0.35 -24.04
CA PRO A 64 0.79 0.52 -25.45
C PRO A 64 1.89 1.58 -25.67
N PRO A 65 2.82 1.36 -26.61
CA PRO A 65 3.99 2.23 -26.78
C PRO A 65 3.61 3.67 -27.13
N GLU A 66 2.44 3.87 -27.75
CA GLU A 66 1.85 5.18 -28.05
C GLU A 66 1.42 6.00 -26.81
N LEU A 67 1.30 5.36 -25.65
CA LEU A 67 1.05 5.99 -24.36
C LEU A 67 2.30 6.05 -23.46
N GLY A 68 3.49 5.77 -24.00
CA GLY A 68 4.75 5.86 -23.26
C GLY A 68 5.10 4.62 -22.43
N GLY A 69 4.45 3.49 -22.69
CA GLY A 69 4.77 2.16 -22.11
C GLY A 69 6.01 1.56 -22.72
N GLY A 70 7.08 2.36 -22.77
CA GLY A 70 8.27 2.04 -23.53
C GLY A 70 8.82 0.68 -23.14
N VAL A 71 9.02 -0.16 -24.15
CA VAL A 71 10.07 -1.19 -24.10
C VAL A 71 11.36 -0.45 -23.78
N PHE A 72 11.89 -0.68 -22.58
CA PHE A 72 13.27 -0.33 -22.28
C PHE A 72 14.14 -1.08 -23.31
N ASN A 73 14.54 -0.37 -24.36
CA ASN A 73 15.52 -0.85 -25.36
C ASN A 73 16.90 -0.38 -24.87
N PRO A 74 17.92 -1.26 -24.89
CA PRO A 74 19.01 -1.37 -23.93
C PRO A 74 20.03 -0.22 -23.90
#